data_AF-A0A2M9LWW9-F1
#
_entry.id   AF-A0A2M9LWW9-F1
#
_cell.length_a   1.000
_cell.length_b   1.000
_cell.length_c   1.000
_cell.angle_alpha   90.00
_cell.angle_beta   90.00
_cell.angle_gamma   90.00
#
_symmetry.space_group_name_H-M   'P 1'
#
loop_
_entity.id
_entity.type
_entity.pdbx_description
1 polymer ?
#
loop_
_entity_poly.entity_id
_entity_poly.type
_entity_poly.pdbx_seq_one_letter_code
_entity_poly.pdbx_strand_id
1 'polypeptide(L)'
;MVHRASDAEETGEGGQKARDRVLFLREELAPSAPCMVLGRGLRKKREDLKLPQQAVSKALHWSTSKISRIEGGRNAIKQKDLEELLSLYGVDEEGQTALRELALFGKQSMWWKPWSGITTAYLQTVMSFEDMAQRIRSYEPQFLNGLLQTPEYARALIARGPDPGYHAALAELRQERQAQFAAAPGKELICVIDEASILRPVGNTQIMRRQVQHLIKLNEDPRYQLRLAELKRPNLPVEIGSTAIFDFAEALLPTIAYSESIDAGLVIQDEAAVDRRAKMFDKLRHQSLTPSKTTGKLRDVLRSNYYR
;
A
#
# COMPACT_ATOMS: atom_id res chain seq x y z
N MET A 1 24.47 -24.67 10.12
CA MET A 1 24.44 -25.85 9.24
C MET A 1 23.40 -25.55 8.16
N VAL A 2 23.87 -25.06 7.01
CA VAL A 2 23.02 -24.52 5.94
C VAL A 2 22.56 -25.70 5.08
N HIS A 3 21.27 -26.05 5.18
CA HIS A 3 20.67 -26.97 4.22
C HIS A 3 20.52 -26.25 2.88
N ARG A 4 21.29 -26.68 1.89
CA ARG A 4 21.01 -26.44 0.47
C ARG A 4 19.62 -27.02 0.17
N ALA A 5 18.67 -26.16 -0.17
CA ALA A 5 17.45 -26.58 -0.83
C ALA A 5 17.79 -26.92 -2.29
N SER A 6 17.58 -28.18 -2.64
CA SER A 6 17.71 -28.72 -3.98
C SER A 6 16.68 -28.12 -4.92
N ASP A 7 17.11 -27.79 -6.12
CA ASP A 7 16.29 -27.48 -7.28
C ASP A 7 15.22 -28.58 -7.48
N ALA A 8 13.96 -28.21 -7.25
CA ALA A 8 12.81 -28.93 -7.75
C ALA A 8 12.21 -28.09 -8.87
N GLU A 9 12.32 -28.58 -10.10
CA GLU A 9 11.66 -28.04 -11.28
C GLU A 9 10.14 -27.98 -11.04
N GLU A 10 9.64 -26.78 -10.71
CA GLU A 10 8.20 -26.51 -10.67
C GLU A 10 7.66 -26.45 -12.10
N THR A 11 6.83 -27.43 -12.44
CA THR A 11 6.00 -27.49 -13.64
C THR A 11 5.29 -26.14 -13.91
N GLY A 12 5.47 -25.61 -15.12
CA GLY A 12 5.29 -24.19 -15.49
C GLY A 12 3.89 -23.55 -15.37
N GLU A 13 2.82 -24.26 -15.03
CA GLU A 13 1.51 -23.65 -14.76
C GLU A 13 1.27 -23.35 -13.26
N GLY A 14 1.90 -24.11 -12.36
CA GLY A 14 1.77 -23.93 -10.91
C GLY A 14 2.58 -22.73 -10.40
N GLY A 15 3.84 -22.64 -10.83
CA GLY A 15 4.73 -21.53 -10.46
C GLY A 15 4.25 -20.18 -10.99
N GLN A 16 3.65 -20.13 -12.18
CA GLN A 16 3.08 -18.89 -12.75
C GLN A 16 1.84 -18.42 -11.95
N LYS A 17 0.97 -19.35 -11.53
CA LYS A 17 -0.21 -19.04 -10.69
C LYS A 17 0.16 -18.53 -9.29
N ALA A 18 1.30 -18.98 -8.73
CA ALA A 18 1.83 -18.49 -7.46
C ALA A 18 2.50 -17.10 -7.60
N ARG A 19 3.18 -16.84 -8.73
CA ARG A 19 3.82 -15.54 -9.04
C ARG A 19 2.84 -14.37 -9.21
N ASP A 20 1.62 -14.61 -9.68
CA ASP A 20 0.61 -13.55 -9.84
C ASP A 20 -0.07 -13.14 -8.50
N ARG A 21 0.12 -13.93 -7.43
CA ARG A 21 -0.51 -13.73 -6.11
C ARG A 21 0.30 -12.83 -5.17
N VAL A 22 1.62 -12.90 -5.32
CA VAL A 22 2.61 -12.12 -4.57
C VAL A 22 3.62 -11.61 -5.59
N LEU A 23 3.59 -10.31 -5.83
CA LEU A 23 4.43 -9.66 -6.82
C LEU A 23 5.62 -9.00 -6.11
N PHE A 24 6.82 -9.48 -6.42
CA PHE A 24 8.06 -8.85 -6.01
C PHE A 24 8.47 -7.79 -7.04
N LEU A 25 8.34 -6.52 -6.66
CA LEU A 25 8.76 -5.38 -7.44
C LEU A 25 10.22 -5.06 -7.16
N ARG A 26 11.08 -5.48 -8.09
CA ARG A 26 12.45 -4.96 -8.24
C ARG A 26 12.42 -3.82 -9.26
N GLU A 27 13.56 -3.20 -9.60
CA GLU A 27 13.69 -2.04 -10.52
C GLU A 27 13.08 -2.21 -11.94
N GLU A 28 12.38 -3.32 -12.22
CA GLU A 28 11.58 -3.52 -13.42
C GLU A 28 10.27 -2.71 -13.41
N LEU A 29 9.72 -2.47 -14.62
CA LEU A 29 8.42 -1.82 -14.82
C LEU A 29 7.31 -2.63 -14.12
N ALA A 30 6.96 -2.22 -12.90
CA ALA A 30 5.81 -2.73 -12.19
C ALA A 30 4.55 -2.55 -13.07
N PRO A 31 3.67 -3.56 -13.17
CA PRO A 31 2.31 -3.36 -13.68
C PRO A 31 1.69 -2.13 -13.01
N SER A 32 0.91 -1.32 -13.74
CA SER A 32 0.30 -0.15 -13.11
C SER A 32 -0.68 -0.61 -12.02
N ALA A 33 -0.62 0.01 -10.84
CA ALA A 33 -1.53 -0.30 -9.73
C ALA A 33 -3.01 -0.35 -10.14
N PRO A 34 -3.51 0.57 -11.00
CA PRO A 34 -4.88 0.48 -11.51
C PRO A 34 -5.15 -0.82 -12.26
N CYS A 35 -4.22 -1.28 -13.10
CA CYS A 35 -4.37 -2.54 -13.83
C CYS A 35 -4.35 -3.74 -12.87
N MET A 36 -3.52 -3.71 -11.83
CA MET A 36 -3.48 -4.76 -10.80
C MET A 36 -4.82 -4.87 -10.08
N VAL A 37 -5.36 -3.75 -9.59
CA VAL A 37 -6.65 -3.74 -8.86
C VAL A 37 -7.79 -4.16 -9.78
N LEU A 38 -7.83 -3.66 -11.01
CA LEU A 38 -8.83 -4.00 -12.01
C LEU A 38 -8.80 -5.49 -12.38
N GLY A 39 -7.62 -6.02 -12.71
CA GLY A 39 -7.44 -7.42 -13.08
C GLY A 39 -7.86 -8.35 -11.95
N ARG A 40 -7.50 -8.02 -10.70
CA ARG A 40 -7.89 -8.79 -9.52
C ARG A 40 -9.39 -8.69 -9.25
N GLY A 41 -10.02 -7.53 -9.44
CA GLY A 41 -11.47 -7.35 -9.33
C GLY A 41 -12.23 -8.21 -10.35
N LEU A 42 -11.81 -8.19 -11.62
CA LEU A 42 -12.36 -9.04 -12.68
C LEU A 42 -12.19 -10.54 -12.35
N ARG A 43 -11.01 -10.92 -11.89
CA ARG A 43 -10.72 -12.29 -11.47
C ARG A 43 -11.62 -12.74 -10.33
N LYS A 44 -11.82 -11.90 -9.31
CA LYS A 44 -12.69 -12.18 -8.16
C LYS A 44 -14.12 -12.44 -8.64
N LYS A 45 -14.68 -11.56 -9.47
CA LYS A 45 -16.02 -11.75 -10.05
C LYS A 45 -16.16 -13.06 -10.83
N ARG A 46 -15.14 -13.45 -11.60
CA ARG A 46 -15.12 -14.77 -12.28
C ARG A 46 -15.10 -15.93 -11.27
N GLU A 47 -14.24 -15.84 -10.26
CA GLU A 47 -14.06 -16.89 -9.24
C GLU A 47 -15.31 -17.06 -8.36
N ASP A 48 -16.02 -15.97 -8.03
CA ASP A 48 -17.28 -15.97 -7.28
C ASP A 48 -18.39 -16.73 -8.05
N LEU A 49 -18.39 -16.63 -9.38
CA LEU A 49 -19.27 -17.40 -10.27
C LEU A 49 -18.80 -18.85 -10.50
N LYS A 50 -17.66 -19.25 -9.91
CA LYS A 50 -16.99 -20.55 -10.13
C LYS A 50 -16.71 -20.83 -11.61
N LEU A 51 -16.51 -19.77 -12.42
CA LEU A 51 -16.28 -19.90 -13.85
C LEU A 51 -14.78 -20.17 -14.13
N PRO A 52 -14.41 -21.29 -14.78
CA PRO A 52 -13.04 -21.52 -15.19
C PRO A 52 -12.67 -20.63 -16.38
N GLN A 53 -11.40 -20.26 -16.52
CA GLN A 53 -10.93 -19.43 -17.65
C GLN A 53 -11.22 -20.06 -19.02
N GLN A 54 -11.28 -21.40 -19.11
CA GLN A 54 -11.68 -22.10 -20.34
C GLN A 54 -13.12 -21.82 -20.74
N ALA A 55 -14.04 -21.62 -19.78
CA ALA A 55 -15.42 -21.27 -20.08
C ALA A 55 -15.51 -19.85 -20.66
N VAL A 56 -14.77 -18.90 -20.07
CA VAL A 56 -14.65 -17.52 -20.57
C VAL A 56 -14.04 -17.48 -21.97
N SER A 57 -12.99 -18.29 -22.20
CA SER A 57 -12.34 -18.44 -23.50
C SER A 57 -13.33 -18.88 -24.59
N LYS A 58 -14.19 -19.86 -24.29
CA LYS A 58 -15.23 -20.34 -25.21
C LYS A 58 -16.32 -19.29 -25.44
N ALA A 59 -16.78 -18.63 -24.38
CA ALA A 59 -17.88 -17.66 -24.46
C ALA A 59 -17.50 -16.40 -25.26
N LEU A 60 -16.27 -15.91 -25.13
CA LEU A 60 -15.80 -14.68 -25.78
C LEU A 60 -14.94 -14.93 -27.03
N HIS A 61 -14.68 -16.19 -27.39
CA HIS A 61 -13.72 -16.56 -28.44
C HIS A 61 -12.32 -15.97 -28.24
N TRP A 62 -11.87 -15.89 -26.98
CA TRP A 62 -10.56 -15.37 -26.60
C TRP A 62 -9.60 -16.49 -26.22
N SER A 63 -8.29 -16.28 -26.37
CA SER A 63 -7.31 -17.23 -25.80
C SER A 63 -7.31 -17.15 -24.27
N THR A 64 -7.08 -18.30 -23.61
CA THR A 64 -6.86 -18.35 -22.15
C THR A 64 -5.73 -17.44 -21.70
N SER A 65 -4.67 -17.31 -22.52
CA SER A 65 -3.57 -16.38 -22.30
C SER A 65 -4.00 -14.91 -22.31
N LYS A 66 -5.01 -14.51 -23.12
CA LYS A 66 -5.57 -13.14 -23.07
C LYS A 66 -6.26 -12.90 -21.73
N ILE A 67 -7.10 -13.85 -21.29
CA ILE A 67 -7.83 -13.76 -20.03
C ILE A 67 -6.85 -13.68 -18.85
N SER A 68 -5.85 -14.56 -18.83
CA SER A 68 -4.81 -14.56 -17.79
C SER A 68 -4.03 -13.24 -17.73
N ARG A 69 -3.73 -12.61 -18.88
CA ARG A 69 -3.04 -11.31 -18.91
C ARG A 69 -3.91 -10.16 -18.38
N ILE A 70 -5.21 -10.18 -18.70
CA ILE A 70 -6.17 -9.19 -18.20
C ILE A 70 -6.34 -9.35 -16.68
N GLU A 71 -6.62 -10.57 -16.23
CA GLU A 71 -6.83 -10.87 -14.80
C GLU A 71 -5.55 -10.75 -13.96
N GLY A 72 -4.39 -10.90 -14.58
CA GLY A 72 -3.09 -10.63 -13.96
C GLY A 72 -2.72 -9.15 -13.91
N GLY A 73 -3.55 -8.25 -14.49
CA GLY A 73 -3.38 -6.80 -14.35
C GLY A 73 -2.09 -6.24 -14.91
N ARG A 74 -1.43 -6.93 -15.85
CA ARG A 74 -0.11 -6.51 -16.38
C ARG A 74 -0.19 -5.32 -17.33
N ASN A 75 -1.30 -5.19 -18.06
CA ASN A 75 -1.51 -4.15 -19.06
C ASN A 75 -2.92 -3.58 -18.94
N ALA A 76 -3.10 -2.34 -19.41
CA ALA A 76 -4.41 -1.72 -19.50
C ALA A 76 -5.36 -2.54 -20.39
N ILE A 77 -6.58 -2.74 -19.91
CA ILE A 77 -7.63 -3.43 -20.65
C ILE A 77 -8.24 -2.49 -21.70
N LYS A 78 -8.59 -3.04 -22.88
CA LYS A 78 -9.37 -2.30 -23.87
C LYS A 78 -10.81 -2.14 -23.37
N GLN A 79 -11.44 -1.00 -23.67
CA GLN A 79 -12.82 -0.75 -23.22
C GLN A 79 -13.80 -1.83 -23.71
N LYS A 80 -13.70 -2.21 -24.99
CA LYS A 80 -14.51 -3.32 -25.54
C LYS A 80 -14.33 -4.62 -24.75
N ASP A 81 -13.09 -4.98 -24.44
CA ASP A 81 -12.78 -6.18 -23.67
C ASP A 81 -13.35 -6.10 -22.24
N LEU A 82 -13.31 -4.91 -21.62
CA LEU A 82 -13.92 -4.69 -20.30
C LEU A 82 -15.42 -4.93 -20.33
N GLU A 83 -16.15 -4.32 -21.28
CA GLU A 83 -17.61 -4.46 -21.38
C GLU A 83 -18.04 -5.92 -21.61
N GLU A 84 -17.30 -6.66 -22.46
CA GLU A 84 -17.55 -8.09 -22.70
C GLU A 84 -17.39 -8.92 -21.40
N LEU A 85 -16.38 -8.61 -20.58
CA LEU A 85 -16.19 -9.28 -19.29
C LEU A 85 -17.22 -8.88 -18.24
N LEU A 86 -17.56 -7.59 -18.14
CA LEU A 86 -18.58 -7.11 -17.19
C LEU A 86 -19.94 -7.77 -17.47
N SER A 87 -20.31 -7.87 -18.75
CA SER A 87 -21.52 -8.56 -19.17
C SER A 87 -21.48 -10.05 -18.87
N LEU A 88 -20.39 -10.75 -19.19
CA LEU A 88 -20.27 -12.19 -18.95
C LEU A 88 -20.25 -12.53 -17.46
N TYR A 89 -19.62 -11.68 -16.63
CA TYR A 89 -19.49 -11.89 -15.20
C TYR A 89 -20.70 -11.39 -14.40
N GLY A 90 -21.74 -10.88 -15.09
CA GLY A 90 -22.97 -10.43 -14.43
C GLY A 90 -22.72 -9.41 -13.32
N VAL A 91 -21.76 -8.50 -13.53
CA VAL A 91 -21.42 -7.48 -12.54
C VAL A 91 -22.58 -6.50 -12.41
N ASP A 92 -22.97 -6.17 -11.18
CA ASP A 92 -23.98 -5.17 -10.85
C ASP A 92 -23.55 -3.75 -11.26
N GLU A 93 -24.50 -2.82 -11.34
CA GLU A 93 -24.23 -1.45 -11.82
C GLU A 93 -23.14 -0.73 -11.00
N GLU A 94 -23.15 -0.91 -9.68
CA GLU A 94 -22.13 -0.36 -8.78
C GLU A 94 -20.75 -0.93 -9.11
N GLY A 95 -20.62 -2.26 -9.23
CA GLY A 95 -19.36 -2.91 -9.60
C GLY A 95 -18.88 -2.59 -11.01
N GLN A 96 -19.80 -2.42 -11.97
CA GLN A 96 -19.44 -1.99 -13.32
C GLN A 96 -18.88 -0.56 -13.30
N THR A 97 -19.48 0.33 -12.52
CA THR A 97 -19.02 1.72 -12.37
C THR A 97 -17.61 1.75 -11.79
N ALA A 98 -17.38 1.05 -10.67
CA ALA A 98 -16.08 0.90 -10.04
C ALA A 98 -14.98 0.38 -11.00
N LEU A 99 -15.25 -0.72 -11.72
CA LEU A 99 -14.29 -1.32 -12.64
C LEU A 99 -14.03 -0.42 -13.87
N ARG A 100 -15.02 0.34 -14.34
CA ARG A 100 -14.83 1.34 -15.40
C ARG A 100 -13.97 2.51 -14.91
N GLU A 101 -14.21 3.01 -13.72
CA GLU A 101 -13.41 4.07 -13.11
C GLU A 101 -11.95 3.66 -12.97
N LEU A 102 -11.67 2.45 -12.49
CA LEU A 102 -10.31 1.90 -12.45
C LEU A 102 -9.65 1.80 -13.84
N ALA A 103 -10.41 1.36 -14.85
CA ALA A 103 -9.90 1.27 -16.21
C ALA A 103 -9.60 2.65 -16.83
N LEU A 104 -10.36 3.68 -16.44
CA LEU A 104 -10.08 5.07 -16.81
C LEU A 104 -8.86 5.59 -16.06
N PHE A 105 -8.77 5.33 -14.75
CA PHE A 105 -7.65 5.74 -13.91
C PHE A 105 -6.33 5.17 -14.44
N GLY A 106 -6.31 3.91 -14.90
CA GLY A 106 -5.16 3.29 -15.54
C GLY A 106 -4.70 3.94 -16.86
N LYS A 107 -5.53 4.80 -17.47
CA LYS A 107 -5.20 5.58 -18.67
C LYS A 107 -4.81 7.02 -18.37
N GLN A 108 -5.10 7.52 -17.15
CA GLN A 108 -4.77 8.89 -16.77
C GLN A 108 -3.26 9.04 -16.53
N SER A 109 -2.76 10.26 -16.75
CA SER A 109 -1.39 10.58 -16.34
C SER A 109 -1.38 10.76 -14.83
N MET A 110 -0.69 9.87 -14.14
CA MET A 110 -0.54 9.92 -12.69
C MET A 110 0.17 11.21 -12.27
N TRP A 111 -0.26 11.84 -11.18
CA TRP A 111 0.32 13.09 -10.68
C TRP A 111 1.81 12.95 -10.37
N TRP A 112 2.26 11.75 -9.98
CA TRP A 112 3.66 11.48 -9.64
C TRP A 112 4.55 11.25 -10.88
N LYS A 113 3.98 11.19 -12.09
CA LYS A 113 4.73 10.89 -13.32
C LYS A 113 5.91 11.84 -13.60
N PRO A 114 5.84 13.16 -13.31
CA PRO A 114 7.01 14.04 -13.44
C PRO A 114 8.22 13.60 -12.59
N TRP A 115 7.99 12.83 -11.53
CA TRP A 115 9.01 12.33 -10.61
C TRP A 115 9.52 10.93 -10.97
N SER A 116 9.09 10.34 -12.09
CA SER A 116 9.44 8.95 -12.44
C SER A 116 10.94 8.73 -12.64
N GLY A 117 11.68 9.78 -13.01
CA GLY A 117 13.14 9.71 -13.22
C GLY A 117 13.96 9.62 -11.94
N ILE A 118 13.36 9.87 -10.77
CA ILE A 118 14.05 9.88 -9.46
C ILE A 118 13.43 8.91 -8.44
N THR A 119 12.41 8.15 -8.86
CA THR A 119 11.65 7.26 -7.98
C THR A 119 11.77 5.82 -8.45
N THR A 120 11.81 4.90 -7.49
CA THR A 120 11.78 3.47 -7.78
C THR A 120 10.40 3.02 -8.25
N ALA A 121 10.34 1.93 -9.00
CA ALA A 121 9.08 1.34 -9.47
C ALA A 121 8.14 0.96 -8.30
N TYR A 122 8.68 0.51 -7.17
CA TYR A 122 7.89 0.19 -5.99
C TYR A 122 7.33 1.45 -5.29
N LEU A 123 8.08 2.56 -5.24
CA LEU A 123 7.56 3.83 -4.71
C LEU A 123 6.44 4.39 -5.60
N GLN A 124 6.60 4.33 -6.93
CA GLN A 124 5.56 4.69 -7.88
C GLN A 124 4.29 3.85 -7.69
N THR A 125 4.46 2.54 -7.44
CA THR A 125 3.34 1.64 -7.17
C THR A 125 2.61 2.01 -5.88
N VAL A 126 3.35 2.28 -4.79
CA VAL A 126 2.76 2.71 -3.52
C VAL A 126 1.98 4.02 -3.69
N MET A 127 2.58 5.04 -4.33
CA MET A 127 1.90 6.31 -4.57
C MET A 127 0.63 6.14 -5.40
N SER A 128 0.61 5.18 -6.32
CA SER A 128 -0.57 4.85 -7.09
C SER A 128 -1.66 4.19 -6.24
N PHE A 129 -1.31 3.24 -5.37
CA PHE A 129 -2.28 2.65 -4.45
C PHE A 129 -2.83 3.67 -3.45
N GLU A 130 -1.98 4.57 -2.95
CA GLU A 130 -2.42 5.65 -2.06
C GLU A 130 -3.39 6.61 -2.73
N ASP A 131 -3.18 6.91 -4.01
CA ASP A 131 -4.06 7.78 -4.77
C ASP A 131 -5.46 7.16 -4.94
N MET A 132 -5.49 5.86 -5.22
CA MET A 132 -6.71 5.09 -5.43
C MET A 132 -7.46 4.67 -4.15
N ALA A 133 -6.75 4.50 -3.02
CA ALA A 133 -7.33 3.96 -1.79
C ALA A 133 -8.29 4.97 -1.12
N GLN A 134 -9.43 4.50 -0.62
CA GLN A 134 -10.27 5.27 0.29
C GLN A 134 -9.73 5.22 1.72
N ARG A 135 -9.13 4.10 2.11
CA ARG A 135 -8.52 3.93 3.42
C ARG A 135 -7.18 3.26 3.30
N ILE A 136 -6.21 3.81 4.02
CA ILE A 136 -4.86 3.29 4.14
C ILE A 136 -4.67 2.84 5.59
N ARG A 137 -4.27 1.58 5.78
CA ARG A 137 -3.83 1.05 7.08
C ARG A 137 -2.32 0.88 7.05
N SER A 138 -1.58 1.47 7.98
CA SER A 138 -0.12 1.40 7.97
C SER A 138 0.50 1.12 9.33
N TYR A 139 1.58 0.34 9.31
CA TYR A 139 2.48 0.12 10.43
C TYR A 139 3.91 0.09 9.90
N GLU A 140 4.72 1.06 10.33
CA GLU A 140 6.15 1.17 9.98
C GLU A 140 6.97 1.18 11.28
N PRO A 141 7.71 0.09 11.59
CA PRO A 141 8.41 -0.03 12.87
C PRO A 141 9.70 0.80 12.93
N GLN A 142 10.24 1.21 11.77
CA GLN A 142 11.56 1.84 11.70
C GLN A 142 11.50 3.36 11.76
N PHE A 143 10.60 3.96 10.99
CA PHE A 143 10.43 5.40 10.85
C PHE A 143 8.94 5.73 10.77
N LEU A 144 8.60 6.99 10.98
CA LEU A 144 7.22 7.44 10.83
C LEU A 144 6.77 7.30 9.37
N ASN A 145 5.53 6.87 9.16
CA ASN A 145 4.94 6.81 7.83
C ASN A 145 5.06 8.15 7.11
N GLY A 146 5.39 8.11 5.82
CA GLY A 146 5.67 9.31 5.03
C GLY A 146 4.55 10.34 4.99
N LEU A 147 3.29 9.92 5.13
CA LEU A 147 2.13 10.81 5.15
C LEU A 147 2.03 11.62 6.45
N LEU A 148 2.74 11.21 7.51
CA LEU A 148 2.71 11.83 8.83
C LEU A 148 3.92 12.74 9.10
N GLN A 149 4.85 12.88 8.16
CA GLN A 149 6.13 13.55 8.39
C GLN A 149 6.03 15.07 8.20
N THR A 150 6.75 15.82 9.03
CA THR A 150 7.03 17.24 8.80
C THR A 150 8.07 17.40 7.67
N PRO A 151 8.12 18.55 6.99
CA PRO A 151 9.12 18.80 5.95
C PRO A 151 10.57 18.65 6.44
N GLU A 152 10.85 19.05 7.69
CA GLU A 152 12.16 18.91 8.29
C GLU A 152 12.53 17.46 8.60
N TYR A 153 11.58 16.67 9.13
CA TYR A 153 11.80 15.24 9.38
C TYR A 153 12.03 14.50 8.07
N ALA A 154 11.20 14.76 7.05
CA ALA A 154 11.32 14.15 5.73
C ALA A 154 12.70 14.44 5.11
N ARG A 155 13.13 15.71 5.09
CA ARG A 155 14.46 16.10 4.59
C ARG A 155 15.58 15.41 5.36
N ALA A 156 15.52 15.40 6.69
CA ALA A 156 16.55 14.77 7.52
C ALA A 156 16.62 13.24 7.31
N LEU A 157 15.50 12.57 7.06
CA LEU A 157 15.46 11.15 6.75
C LEU A 157 16.00 10.86 5.34
N ILE A 158 15.54 11.61 4.34
CA ILE A 158 15.93 11.46 2.93
C ILE A 158 17.42 11.73 2.74
N ALA A 159 17.99 12.68 3.49
CA ALA A 159 19.42 13.01 3.45
C ALA A 159 20.35 11.85 3.81
N ARG A 160 19.82 10.77 4.40
CA ARG A 160 20.56 9.54 4.75
C ARG A 160 20.62 8.53 3.61
N GLY A 161 19.86 8.77 2.54
CA GLY A 161 19.83 7.91 1.36
C GLY A 161 21.09 8.07 0.49
N PRO A 162 21.39 7.07 -0.37
CA PRO A 162 22.65 6.98 -1.11
C PRO A 162 22.82 8.03 -2.22
N ASP A 163 21.76 8.73 -2.64
CA ASP A 163 21.75 9.62 -3.81
C ASP A 163 21.53 11.10 -3.45
N PRO A 164 22.58 11.84 -3.01
CA PRO A 164 22.50 13.26 -2.68
C PRO A 164 21.87 14.16 -3.75
N GLY A 165 22.09 13.83 -5.02
CA GLY A 165 21.56 14.60 -6.16
C GLY A 165 20.03 14.65 -6.21
N TYR A 166 19.33 13.69 -5.59
CA TYR A 166 17.87 13.62 -5.59
C TYR A 166 17.23 14.01 -4.26
N HIS A 167 18.01 14.32 -3.22
CA HIS A 167 17.46 14.57 -1.87
C HIS A 167 16.42 15.70 -1.82
N ALA A 168 16.70 16.82 -2.50
CA ALA A 168 15.76 17.95 -2.55
C ALA A 168 14.45 17.58 -3.28
N ALA A 169 14.57 16.96 -4.45
CA ALA A 169 13.44 16.55 -5.27
C ALA A 169 12.58 15.47 -4.58
N LEU A 170 13.22 14.50 -3.89
CA LEU A 170 12.50 13.50 -3.09
C LEU A 170 11.77 14.11 -1.89
N ALA A 171 12.32 15.19 -1.30
CA ALA A 171 11.65 15.91 -0.22
C ALA A 171 10.44 16.69 -0.73
N GLU A 172 10.54 17.30 -1.91
CA GLU A 172 9.41 17.95 -2.59
C GLU A 172 8.31 16.93 -2.95
N LEU A 173 8.69 15.79 -3.53
CA LEU A 173 7.77 14.68 -3.80
C LEU A 173 7.05 14.22 -2.53
N ARG A 174 7.74 14.16 -1.38
CA ARG A 174 7.12 13.81 -0.09
C ARG A 174 6.01 14.80 0.28
N GLN A 175 6.25 16.10 0.08
CA GLN A 175 5.26 17.14 0.36
C GLN A 175 4.08 17.06 -0.61
N GLU A 176 4.34 16.85 -1.90
CA GLU A 176 3.28 16.69 -2.90
C GLU A 176 2.40 15.47 -2.58
N ARG A 177 3.01 14.32 -2.25
CA ARG A 177 2.31 13.11 -1.82
C ARG A 177 1.38 13.37 -0.62
N GLN A 178 1.84 14.15 0.37
CA GLN A 178 1.01 14.55 1.52
C GLN A 178 -0.13 15.48 1.12
N ALA A 179 0.11 16.42 0.20
CA ALA A 179 -0.91 17.32 -0.30
C ALA A 179 -2.00 16.57 -1.08
N GLN A 180 -1.64 15.58 -1.91
CA GLN A 180 -2.59 14.73 -2.63
C GLN A 180 -3.48 13.94 -1.66
N PHE A 181 -2.90 13.35 -0.60
CA PHE A 181 -3.69 12.69 0.44
C PHE A 181 -4.64 13.67 1.14
N ALA A 182 -4.14 14.85 1.53
CA ALA A 182 -4.94 15.84 2.26
C ALA A 182 -6.06 16.46 1.42
N ALA A 183 -5.89 16.55 0.10
CA ALA A 183 -6.90 17.08 -0.83
C ALA A 183 -8.00 16.04 -1.18
N ALA A 184 -7.73 14.75 -0.97
CA ALA A 184 -8.68 13.71 -1.31
C ALA A 184 -9.85 13.63 -0.30
N PRO A 185 -11.10 13.85 -0.73
CA PRO A 185 -12.25 13.86 0.17
C PRO A 185 -12.54 12.45 0.71
N GLY A 186 -12.82 12.36 2.01
CA GLY A 186 -13.19 11.10 2.67
C GLY A 186 -12.06 10.08 2.83
N LYS A 187 -10.83 10.39 2.39
CA LYS A 187 -9.69 9.48 2.51
C LYS A 187 -9.22 9.38 3.96
N GLU A 188 -9.02 8.16 4.45
CA GLU A 188 -8.63 7.86 5.84
C GLU A 188 -7.25 7.23 5.92
N LEU A 189 -6.48 7.60 6.94
CA LEU A 189 -5.22 6.96 7.33
C LEU A 189 -5.35 6.40 8.75
N ILE A 190 -5.32 5.08 8.86
CA ILE A 190 -5.24 4.36 10.13
C ILE A 190 -3.79 3.92 10.33
N CYS A 191 -3.07 4.62 11.20
CA CYS A 191 -1.64 4.35 11.40
C CYS A 191 -1.40 3.84 12.83
N VAL A 192 -0.74 2.68 12.93
CA VAL A 192 -0.09 2.28 14.17
C VAL A 192 1.34 2.80 14.14
N ILE A 193 1.65 3.72 15.05
CA ILE A 193 2.98 4.27 15.26
C ILE A 193 3.70 3.37 16.26
N ASP A 194 4.86 2.86 15.87
CA ASP A 194 5.74 2.18 16.81
C ASP A 194 6.44 3.19 17.72
N GLU A 195 6.42 3.00 19.04
CA GLU A 195 7.12 3.89 19.98
C GLU A 195 8.61 3.99 19.64
N ALA A 196 9.24 2.93 19.09
CA ALA A 196 10.63 2.97 18.63
C ALA A 196 10.86 3.99 17.50
N SER A 197 9.87 4.29 16.65
CA SER A 197 9.99 5.30 15.58
C SER A 197 10.01 6.74 16.12
N ILE A 198 9.45 6.96 17.32
CA ILE A 198 9.50 8.24 18.04
C ILE A 198 10.81 8.37 18.81
N LEU A 199 11.27 7.26 19.39
CA LEU A 199 12.51 7.22 20.16
C LEU A 199 13.76 7.23 19.27
N ARG A 200 13.72 6.64 18.08
CA ARG A 200 14.85 6.69 17.15
C ARG A 200 15.02 8.10 16.58
N PRO A 201 16.12 8.82 16.88
CA PRO A 201 16.28 10.20 16.43
C PRO A 201 16.44 10.28 14.91
N VAL A 202 15.74 11.24 14.30
CA VAL A 202 15.91 11.63 12.90
C VAL A 202 16.18 13.13 12.87
N GLY A 203 17.30 13.54 12.28
CA GLY A 203 17.77 14.91 12.36
C GLY A 203 18.21 15.27 13.77
N ASN A 204 17.66 16.33 14.33
CA ASN A 204 17.99 16.82 15.67
C ASN A 204 16.76 16.88 16.59
N THR A 205 17.02 17.21 17.84
CA THR A 205 16.02 17.33 18.91
C THR A 205 14.86 18.26 18.53
N GLN A 206 15.14 19.42 17.93
CA GLN A 206 14.12 20.38 17.53
C GLN A 206 13.22 19.84 16.42
N ILE A 207 13.79 19.11 15.45
CA ILE A 207 13.04 18.42 14.38
C ILE A 207 12.10 17.38 14.99
N MET A 208 12.61 16.54 15.90
CA MET A 208 11.78 15.52 16.57
C MET A 208 10.65 16.14 17.41
N ARG A 209 10.91 17.24 18.12
CA ARG A 209 9.86 17.96 18.86
C ARG A 209 8.76 18.47 17.94
N ARG A 210 9.11 19.11 16.82
CA ARG A 210 8.14 19.57 15.81
C ARG A 210 7.36 18.41 15.22
N GLN A 211 8.03 17.30 14.93
CA GLN A 211 7.39 16.09 14.43
C GLN A 211 6.35 15.54 15.42
N VAL A 212 6.67 15.43 16.70
CA VAL A 212 5.73 14.93 17.71
C VAL A 212 4.57 15.91 17.93
N GLN A 213 4.82 17.21 17.92
CA GLN A 213 3.76 18.23 17.94
C GLN A 213 2.83 18.10 16.72
N HIS A 214 3.38 17.85 15.54
CA HIS A 214 2.62 17.64 14.33
C HIS A 214 1.73 16.37 14.41
N LEU A 215 2.24 15.26 14.94
CA LEU A 215 1.44 14.05 15.16
C LEU A 215 0.25 14.30 16.11
N ILE A 216 0.46 15.08 17.17
CA ILE A 216 -0.63 15.47 18.09
C ILE A 216 -1.71 16.25 17.32
N LYS A 217 -1.31 17.20 16.47
CA LYS A 217 -2.24 18.00 15.65
C LYS A 217 -2.97 17.13 14.63
N LEU A 218 -2.29 16.21 13.95
CA LEU A 218 -2.92 15.31 12.98
C LEU A 218 -4.01 14.46 13.62
N ASN A 219 -3.78 13.99 14.86
CA ASN A 219 -4.75 13.17 15.59
C ASN A 219 -6.01 13.93 16.03
N GLU A 220 -6.09 15.25 15.80
CA GLU A 220 -7.31 16.06 15.97
C GLU A 220 -8.23 15.98 14.74
N ASP A 221 -7.69 15.61 13.57
CA ASP A 221 -8.44 15.39 12.35
C ASP A 221 -8.89 13.92 12.28
N PRO A 222 -10.21 13.63 12.20
CA PRO A 222 -10.73 12.27 12.22
C PRO A 222 -10.25 11.39 11.05
N ARG A 223 -9.73 12.00 9.97
CA ARG A 223 -9.10 11.27 8.87
C ARG A 223 -7.82 10.55 9.30
N TYR A 224 -7.15 11.00 10.36
CA TYR A 224 -5.91 10.41 10.85
C TYR A 224 -6.16 9.68 12.18
N GLN A 225 -6.31 8.37 12.11
CA GLN A 225 -6.50 7.52 13.28
C GLN A 225 -5.15 6.98 13.76
N LEU A 226 -4.46 7.75 14.62
CA LEU A 226 -3.12 7.41 15.09
C LEU A 226 -3.15 6.62 16.40
N ARG A 227 -2.51 5.45 16.42
CA ARG A 227 -2.43 4.57 17.60
C ARG A 227 -0.99 4.25 17.93
N LEU A 228 -0.61 4.25 19.19
CA LEU A 228 0.78 3.96 19.58
C LEU A 228 0.94 2.51 20.04
N ALA A 229 1.82 1.76 19.38
CA ALA A 229 2.35 0.49 19.86
C ALA A 229 3.48 0.77 20.87
N GLU A 230 3.20 0.61 22.16
CA GLU A 230 4.17 0.88 23.23
C GLU A 230 5.24 -0.21 23.32
N LEU A 231 6.50 0.20 23.39
CA LEU A 231 7.66 -0.69 23.48
C LEU A 231 7.62 -1.57 24.73
N LYS A 232 7.07 -1.03 25.82
CA LYS A 232 6.96 -1.73 27.12
C LYS A 232 5.76 -2.69 27.19
N ARG A 233 4.87 -2.69 26.19
CA ARG A 233 3.70 -3.55 26.21
C ARG A 233 4.07 -4.95 25.74
N PRO A 234 3.91 -5.99 26.58
CA PRO A 234 4.28 -7.34 26.20
C PRO A 234 3.36 -7.88 25.09
N ASN A 235 3.91 -8.74 24.23
CA ASN A 235 3.18 -9.52 23.24
C ASN A 235 2.37 -8.72 22.21
N LEU A 236 2.78 -7.49 21.91
CA LEU A 236 2.28 -6.78 20.73
C LEU A 236 2.69 -7.55 19.47
N PRO A 237 1.79 -7.77 18.50
CA PRO A 237 2.06 -8.55 17.29
C PRO A 237 2.86 -7.75 16.24
N VAL A 238 4.01 -7.22 16.66
CA VAL A 238 4.92 -6.39 15.83
C VAL A 238 5.66 -7.19 14.76
N GLU A 239 5.64 -8.53 14.86
CA GLU A 239 6.15 -9.45 13.86
C GLU A 239 5.47 -9.32 12.48
N ILE A 240 4.33 -8.61 12.41
CA ILE A 240 3.72 -8.22 11.13
C ILE A 240 4.69 -7.44 10.23
N GLY A 241 5.66 -6.73 10.83
CA GLY A 241 6.66 -5.95 10.12
C GLY A 241 6.06 -4.78 9.33
N SER A 242 6.89 -4.15 8.48
CA SER A 242 6.43 -3.04 7.63
C SER A 242 5.24 -3.47 6.77
N THR A 243 4.13 -2.75 6.94
CA THR A 243 2.85 -3.12 6.36
C THR A 243 2.07 -1.89 5.97
N ALA A 244 1.66 -1.83 4.70
CA ALA A 244 0.56 -1.00 4.25
C ALA A 244 -0.57 -1.89 3.72
N ILE A 245 -1.82 -1.52 3.96
CA ILE A 245 -3.00 -2.17 3.40
C ILE A 245 -3.88 -1.08 2.80
N PHE A 246 -4.26 -1.26 1.54
CA PHE A 246 -5.02 -0.33 0.74
C PHE A 246 -6.42 -0.89 0.54
N ASP A 247 -7.39 -0.21 1.13
CA ASP A 247 -8.81 -0.48 0.95
C ASP A 247 -9.34 0.54 -0.08
N PHE A 248 -9.79 0.05 -1.22
CA PHE A 248 -10.29 0.89 -2.31
C PHE A 248 -11.76 1.24 -2.10
N ALA A 249 -12.23 2.23 -2.85
CA ALA A 249 -13.65 2.49 -2.98
C ALA A 249 -14.36 1.20 -3.43
N GLU A 250 -15.59 0.98 -2.97
CA GLU A 250 -16.39 -0.21 -3.27
C GLU A 250 -15.91 -1.54 -2.65
N ALA A 251 -16.82 -2.20 -1.91
CA ALA A 251 -16.59 -3.52 -1.32
C ALA A 251 -16.25 -4.62 -2.35
N LEU A 252 -16.43 -4.32 -3.63
CA LEU A 252 -16.17 -5.20 -4.76
C LEU A 252 -14.70 -5.16 -5.20
N LEU A 253 -13.96 -4.12 -4.86
CA LEU A 253 -12.55 -4.02 -5.19
C LEU A 253 -11.69 -4.79 -4.17
N PRO A 254 -10.70 -5.56 -4.65
CA PRO A 254 -9.88 -6.37 -3.77
C PRO A 254 -8.93 -5.49 -2.95
N THR A 255 -8.94 -5.65 -1.63
CA THR A 255 -7.90 -5.08 -0.76
C THR A 255 -6.52 -5.58 -1.18
N ILE A 256 -5.55 -4.67 -1.20
CA ILE A 256 -4.14 -5.00 -1.50
C ILE A 256 -3.30 -4.73 -0.27
N ALA A 257 -2.42 -5.67 0.07
CA ALA A 257 -1.40 -5.44 1.08
C ALA A 257 -0.03 -5.21 0.43
N TYR A 258 0.81 -4.44 1.10
CA TYR A 258 2.15 -4.11 0.65
C TYR A 258 3.15 -4.21 1.81
N SER A 259 4.36 -4.65 1.49
CA SER A 259 5.53 -4.59 2.37
C SER A 259 6.70 -4.02 1.60
N GLU A 260 7.61 -3.34 2.30
CA GLU A 260 8.82 -2.81 1.70
C GLU A 260 10.05 -3.44 2.35
N SER A 261 11.01 -3.87 1.52
CA SER A 261 12.39 -4.11 1.91
C SER A 261 13.28 -2.98 1.38
N ILE A 262 14.57 -3.02 1.71
CA ILE A 262 15.54 -2.04 1.24
C ILE A 262 15.65 -1.95 -0.30
N ASP A 263 15.39 -3.04 -0.99
CA ASP A 263 15.66 -3.25 -2.42
C ASP A 263 14.41 -3.66 -3.22
N ALA A 264 13.26 -3.83 -2.57
CA ALA A 264 12.06 -4.30 -3.23
C ALA A 264 10.77 -3.87 -2.54
N GLY A 265 9.71 -3.74 -3.34
CA GLY A 265 8.34 -3.70 -2.87
C GLY A 265 7.67 -5.06 -3.04
N LEU A 266 6.90 -5.49 -2.04
CA LEU A 266 6.13 -6.72 -2.08
C LEU A 266 4.64 -6.37 -2.16
N VAL A 267 4.02 -6.57 -3.31
CA VAL A 267 2.57 -6.42 -3.48
C VAL A 267 1.89 -7.77 -3.26
N ILE A 268 0.99 -7.84 -2.30
CA ILE A 268 0.29 -9.05 -1.88
C ILE A 268 -1.17 -8.90 -2.32
N GLN A 269 -1.61 -9.76 -3.25
CA GLN A 269 -2.95 -9.73 -3.84
C GLN A 269 -3.75 -11.02 -3.56
N ASP A 270 -3.09 -12.06 -3.04
CA ASP A 270 -3.75 -13.29 -2.58
C ASP A 270 -4.70 -12.98 -1.42
N GLU A 271 -5.97 -13.31 -1.58
CA GLU A 271 -7.02 -12.97 -0.63
C GLU A 271 -6.78 -13.56 0.76
N ALA A 272 -6.25 -14.80 0.85
CA ALA A 272 -5.95 -15.41 2.13
C ALA A 272 -4.72 -14.76 2.81
N ALA A 273 -3.71 -14.37 2.03
CA ALA A 273 -2.54 -13.65 2.55
C ALA A 273 -2.91 -12.22 3.00
N VAL A 274 -3.73 -11.51 2.22
CA VAL A 274 -4.25 -10.18 2.55
C VAL A 274 -5.10 -10.25 3.82
N ASP A 275 -6.04 -11.20 3.91
CA ASP A 275 -6.90 -11.40 5.09
C ASP A 275 -6.06 -11.70 6.35
N ARG A 276 -5.05 -12.56 6.24
CA ARG A 276 -4.12 -12.85 7.35
C ARG A 276 -3.42 -11.57 7.83
N ARG A 277 -2.91 -10.76 6.90
CA ARG A 277 -2.20 -9.51 7.20
C ARG A 277 -3.13 -8.46 7.80
N ALA A 278 -4.37 -8.34 7.29
CA ALA A 278 -5.41 -7.49 7.85
C ALA A 278 -5.75 -7.88 9.30
N LYS A 279 -5.95 -9.17 9.58
CA LYS A 279 -6.21 -9.68 10.93
C LYS A 279 -5.07 -9.39 11.90
N MET A 280 -3.82 -9.56 11.46
CA MET A 280 -2.64 -9.22 12.27
C MET A 280 -2.59 -7.71 12.55
N PHE A 281 -2.85 -6.88 11.55
CA PHE A 281 -2.89 -5.42 11.70
C PHE A 281 -3.97 -5.00 12.69
N ASP A 282 -5.19 -5.57 12.58
CA ASP A 282 -6.29 -5.22 13.47
C ASP A 282 -6.02 -5.69 14.91
N LYS A 283 -5.34 -6.83 15.11
CA LYS A 283 -4.87 -7.26 16.42
C LYS A 283 -3.86 -6.27 17.00
N LEU A 284 -2.87 -5.84 16.21
CA LEU A 284 -1.90 -4.82 16.61
C LEU A 284 -2.63 -3.53 17.02
N ARG A 285 -3.48 -3.02 16.13
CA ARG A 285 -4.29 -1.81 16.33
C ARG A 285 -5.11 -1.88 17.61
N HIS A 286 -5.78 -2.99 17.89
CA HIS A 286 -6.60 -3.17 19.09
C HIS A 286 -5.78 -3.11 20.38
N GLN A 287 -4.57 -3.66 20.35
CA GLN A 287 -3.69 -3.71 21.52
C GLN A 287 -2.86 -2.43 21.70
N SER A 288 -2.68 -1.63 20.64
CA SER A 288 -2.10 -0.29 20.71
C SER A 288 -3.00 0.72 21.44
N LEU A 289 -2.37 1.77 21.98
CA LEU A 289 -3.07 2.88 22.61
C LEU A 289 -4.15 3.45 21.69
N THR A 290 -5.29 3.82 22.28
CA THR A 290 -6.36 4.53 21.56
C THR A 290 -5.86 5.91 21.14
N PRO A 291 -6.48 6.56 20.13
CA PRO A 291 -6.07 7.90 19.68
C PRO A 291 -5.89 8.90 20.82
N SER A 292 -6.84 8.98 21.76
CA SER A 292 -6.72 9.86 22.93
C SER A 292 -5.51 9.54 23.82
N LYS A 293 -5.26 8.26 24.11
CA LYS A 293 -4.09 7.83 24.91
C LYS A 293 -2.78 8.04 24.18
N THR A 294 -2.75 7.85 22.86
CA THR A 294 -1.61 8.20 22.00
C THR A 294 -1.25 9.68 22.16
N THR A 295 -2.24 10.59 22.05
CA THR A 295 -2.00 12.02 22.26
C THR A 295 -1.43 12.32 23.65
N GLY A 296 -1.96 11.70 24.70
CA GLY A 296 -1.42 11.84 26.06
C GLY A 296 0.05 11.43 26.14
N LYS A 297 0.36 10.24 25.64
CA LYS A 297 1.73 9.71 25.62
C LYS A 297 2.70 10.59 24.82
N LEU A 298 2.30 11.11 23.66
CA LEU A 298 3.11 12.03 22.86
C LEU A 298 3.39 13.35 23.60
N ARG A 299 2.42 13.88 24.36
CA ARG A 299 2.63 15.06 25.23
C ARG A 299 3.63 14.77 26.35
N ASP A 300 3.58 13.58 26.94
CA ASP A 300 4.54 13.18 27.97
C ASP A 300 5.96 13.11 27.42
N VAL A 301 6.14 12.56 26.22
CA VAL A 301 7.45 12.56 25.53
C VAL A 301 7.97 14.00 25.35
N LEU A 302 7.14 14.94 24.91
CA LEU A 302 7.54 16.35 24.74
C LEU A 302 7.92 17.07 26.04
N ARG A 303 7.32 16.67 27.17
CA ARG A 303 7.57 17.22 28.51
C ARG A 303 8.80 16.61 29.17
N SER A 304 9.09 15.35 28.85
CA SER A 304 10.25 14.64 29.36
C SER A 304 11.56 15.28 28.86
N ASN A 305 12.67 14.93 29.52
CA ASN A 305 14.01 15.34 29.06
C ASN A 305 14.47 14.58 27.81
N TYR A 306 13.61 13.75 27.19
CA TYR A 306 13.98 12.92 26.04
C TYR A 306 14.43 13.75 24.82
N TYR A 307 13.84 14.93 24.65
CA TYR A 307 14.22 15.89 23.63
C TYR A 307 14.71 17.22 24.22
N ARG A 308 15.57 17.16 25.26
CA ARG A 308 16.32 18.34 25.73
C ARG A 308 17.74 18.34 25.19
#